data_AF-A0A4R2PWZ7-F1
#
_entry.id   AF-A0A4R2PWZ7-F1
#
_cell.length_a   1.000
_cell.length_b   1.000
_cell.length_c   1.000
_cell.angle_alpha   90.00
_cell.angle_beta   90.00
_cell.angle_gamma   90.00
#
_symmetry.space_group_name_H-M   'P 1'
#
loop_
_entity.id
_entity.type
_entity.pdbx_description
1 polymer ?
#
loop_
_entity_poly.entity_id
_entity_poly.type
_entity_poly.pdbx_seq_one_letter_code
_entity_poly.pdbx_strand_id
1 'polypeptide(L)'
;MRKEHNRYSRHITRGPRWRTLRMAILERDGFRCRACGARGRLEVDHVKPVRTHPELAYDPANLQALCPACHTRKTRIECGHPEPDPRRKAWGEAVSALEARGTNRAPRKDKKCLIL
;
A
#
# COMPACT_ATOMS: atom_id res chain seq x y z
N MET A 1 26.12 1.66 9.20
CA MET A 1 25.60 0.28 9.24
C MET A 1 24.34 0.17 8.40
N ARG A 2 24.32 -0.69 7.37
CA ARG A 2 23.07 -1.00 6.65
C ARG A 2 22.24 -1.90 7.58
N LYS A 3 21.03 -1.49 7.95
CA LYS A 3 20.10 -2.37 8.68
C LYS A 3 19.80 -3.57 7.77
N GLU A 4 19.89 -4.78 8.31
CA GLU A 4 19.46 -5.99 7.60
C GLU A 4 17.97 -5.88 7.26
N HIS A 5 17.65 -5.93 5.97
CA HIS A 5 16.28 -5.91 5.49
C HIS A 5 15.77 -7.36 5.37
N ASN A 6 15.37 -7.94 6.50
CA ASN A 6 14.83 -9.30 6.51
C ASN A 6 13.42 -9.33 5.92
N ARG A 7 13.21 -10.13 4.86
CA ARG A 7 11.91 -10.31 4.21
C ARG A 7 11.18 -11.53 4.80
N TYR A 8 10.59 -11.35 5.98
CA TYR A 8 9.89 -12.40 6.73
C TYR A 8 8.85 -13.16 5.89
N SER A 9 8.11 -12.49 4.99
CA SER A 9 7.08 -13.10 4.16
C SER A 9 7.60 -13.79 2.88
N ARG A 10 8.91 -13.79 2.60
CA ARG A 10 9.48 -14.32 1.34
C ARG A 10 9.20 -15.81 1.14
N HIS A 11 9.30 -16.61 2.20
CA HIS A 11 9.05 -18.05 2.12
C HIS A 11 7.55 -18.37 1.94
N ILE A 12 6.68 -17.55 2.55
CA ILE A 12 5.22 -17.66 2.40
C ILE A 12 4.79 -17.33 0.97
N THR A 13 5.22 -16.18 0.46
CA THR A 13 4.72 -15.60 -0.80
C THR A 13 5.23 -16.29 -2.06
N ARG A 14 6.22 -17.20 -1.95
CA ARG A 14 6.78 -17.97 -3.07
C ARG A 14 6.11 -19.32 -3.30
N GLY A 15 5.41 -19.86 -2.31
CA GLY A 15 4.84 -21.21 -2.37
C GLY A 15 3.59 -21.31 -3.24
N PRO A 16 3.24 -22.52 -3.74
CA PRO A 16 2.02 -22.73 -4.53
C PRO A 16 0.74 -22.41 -3.74
N ARG A 17 0.73 -22.70 -2.43
CA ARG A 17 -0.37 -22.32 -1.51
C ARG A 17 -0.70 -20.84 -1.59
N TRP A 18 0.34 -19.98 -1.65
CA TRP A 18 0.14 -18.55 -1.77
C TRP A 18 -0.42 -18.13 -3.12
N ARG A 19 -0.03 -18.79 -4.21
CA ARG A 19 -0.54 -18.47 -5.55
C ARG A 19 -2.06 -18.64 -5.63
N THR A 20 -2.57 -19.75 -5.10
CA THR A 20 -4.01 -20.03 -5.03
C THR A 20 -4.72 -19.03 -4.12
N LEU A 21 -4.21 -18.85 -2.90
CA LEU A 21 -4.78 -17.92 -1.93
C LEU A 21 -4.82 -16.48 -2.47
N ARG A 22 -3.74 -16.03 -3.12
CA ARG A 22 -3.64 -14.71 -3.73
C ARG A 22 -4.78 -14.46 -4.72
N MET A 23 -5.11 -15.42 -5.58
CA MET A 23 -6.21 -15.27 -6.53
C MET A 23 -7.56 -15.20 -5.82
N ALA A 24 -7.81 -16.06 -4.83
CA ALA A 24 -9.03 -16.03 -4.03
C ALA A 24 -9.23 -14.67 -3.32
N ILE A 25 -8.16 -14.07 -2.78
CA ILE A 25 -8.23 -12.73 -2.16
C ILE A 25 -8.54 -11.64 -3.18
N LEU A 26 -7.92 -11.68 -4.36
CA LEU A 26 -8.21 -10.70 -5.41
C LEU A 26 -9.66 -10.78 -5.91
N GLU A 27 -10.18 -12.00 -6.07
CA GLU A 27 -11.58 -12.24 -6.45
C GLU A 27 -12.54 -11.74 -5.37
N ARG A 28 -12.30 -12.11 -4.10
CA ARG A 28 -13.08 -11.62 -2.94
C ARG A 28 -13.12 -10.10 -2.89
N ASP A 29 -11.98 -9.45 -3.14
CA ASP A 29 -11.86 -8.00 -3.10
C ASP A 29 -12.34 -7.32 -4.39
N GLY A 30 -12.87 -8.09 -5.35
CA GLY A 30 -13.45 -7.61 -6.60
C GLY A 30 -12.43 -6.93 -7.52
N PHE A 31 -11.17 -7.39 -7.47
CA PHE A 31 -10.04 -6.80 -8.18
C PHE A 31 -9.92 -5.29 -7.96
N ARG A 32 -10.17 -4.84 -6.73
CA ARG A 32 -10.04 -3.44 -6.31
C ARG A 32 -9.18 -3.34 -5.06
N CYS A 33 -8.43 -2.26 -4.96
CA CYS A 33 -7.73 -1.91 -3.74
C CYS A 33 -8.73 -1.73 -2.59
N ARG A 34 -8.57 -2.45 -1.47
CA ARG A 34 -9.41 -2.32 -0.28
C ARG A 34 -9.29 -0.96 0.40
N ALA A 35 -8.17 -0.27 0.23
CA ALA A 35 -7.93 1.04 0.84
C ALA A 35 -8.38 2.23 -0.02
N CYS A 36 -8.56 2.08 -1.34
CA CYS A 36 -8.93 3.22 -2.20
C CYS A 36 -9.84 2.93 -3.39
N GLY A 37 -10.23 1.68 -3.61
CA GLY A 37 -11.07 1.26 -4.73
C GLY A 37 -10.37 1.23 -6.10
N ALA A 38 -9.10 1.66 -6.21
CA ALA A 38 -8.39 1.67 -7.48
C ALA A 38 -8.30 0.26 -8.10
N ARG A 39 -8.48 0.20 -9.42
CA ARG A 39 -8.26 -0.99 -10.26
C ARG A 39 -6.91 -0.91 -10.95
N GLY A 40 -6.40 -2.05 -11.41
CA GLY A 40 -5.14 -2.17 -12.14
C GLY A 40 -4.20 -3.15 -11.46
N ARG A 41 -2.90 -2.82 -11.40
CA ARG A 41 -1.93 -3.65 -10.68
C ARG A 41 -2.27 -3.68 -9.19
N LEU A 42 -2.45 -4.89 -8.65
CA LEU A 42 -2.75 -5.15 -7.25
C LEU A 42 -1.78 -6.17 -6.66
N GLU A 43 -1.49 -5.99 -5.38
CA GLU A 43 -0.67 -6.84 -4.54
C GLU A 43 -1.53 -7.32 -3.37
N VAL A 44 -1.30 -8.56 -2.90
CA VAL A 44 -1.97 -9.06 -1.69
C VAL A 44 -1.03 -8.83 -0.51
N ASP A 45 -1.49 -8.00 0.42
CA ASP A 45 -0.78 -7.53 1.59
C ASP A 45 -1.33 -8.20 2.86
N HIS A 46 -0.45 -8.44 3.84
CA HIS A 46 -0.81 -8.91 5.17
C HIS A 46 -1.23 -7.73 6.04
N VAL A 47 -2.49 -7.66 6.48
CA VAL A 47 -3.00 -6.60 7.37
C VAL A 47 -2.14 -6.50 8.63
N LYS A 48 -1.89 -7.64 9.28
CA LYS A 48 -0.91 -7.81 10.35
C LYS A 48 0.36 -8.47 9.78
N PRO A 49 1.54 -7.82 9.87
CA PRO A 49 2.76 -8.32 9.26
C PRO A 49 3.19 -9.69 9.77
N VAL A 50 3.70 -10.53 8.86
CA VAL A 50 4.28 -11.85 9.16
C VAL A 50 5.38 -11.80 10.23
N ARG A 51 6.14 -10.69 10.30
CA ARG A 51 7.20 -10.51 11.31
C ARG A 51 6.68 -10.64 12.74
N THR A 52 5.46 -10.19 13.00
CA THR A 52 4.86 -10.17 14.34
C THR A 52 3.72 -11.16 14.50
N HIS A 53 3.11 -11.62 13.39
CA HIS A 53 1.97 -12.54 13.39
C HIS A 53 2.17 -13.65 12.34
N PRO A 54 3.19 -14.52 12.49
CA PRO A 54 3.46 -15.59 11.54
C PRO A 54 2.30 -16.60 11.43
N GLU A 55 1.53 -16.79 12.50
CA GLU A 55 0.36 -17.66 12.56
C GLU A 55 -0.78 -17.20 11.62
N LEU A 56 -0.84 -15.90 11.32
CA LEU A 56 -1.84 -15.31 10.43
C LEU A 56 -1.37 -15.22 8.96
N ALA A 57 -0.23 -15.83 8.61
CA ALA A 57 0.39 -15.67 7.30
C ALA A 57 -0.48 -16.16 6.12
N TYR A 58 -1.37 -17.12 6.37
CA TYR A 58 -2.27 -17.71 5.37
C TYR A 58 -3.75 -17.52 5.71
N ASP A 59 -4.08 -16.74 6.74
CA ASP A 59 -5.46 -16.46 7.11
C ASP A 59 -6.07 -15.46 6.10
N PRO A 60 -7.11 -15.84 5.34
CA PRO A 60 -7.77 -14.92 4.41
C PRO A 60 -8.24 -13.62 5.04
N ALA A 61 -8.65 -13.63 6.32
CA ALA A 61 -9.09 -12.43 7.04
C ALA A 61 -7.94 -11.44 7.31
N ASN A 62 -6.70 -11.95 7.35
CA ASN A 62 -5.49 -11.14 7.50
C ASN A 62 -4.90 -10.68 6.16
N LEU A 63 -5.57 -10.95 5.03
CA LEU A 63 -5.08 -10.60 3.70
C LEU A 63 -5.99 -9.57 3.03
N GLN A 64 -5.40 -8.64 2.29
CA GLN A 64 -6.12 -7.60 1.54
C GLN A 64 -5.45 -7.29 0.21
N ALA A 65 -6.26 -7.01 -0.83
CA ALA A 65 -5.77 -6.48 -2.09
C ALA A 65 -5.46 -4.98 -1.97
N LEU A 66 -4.24 -4.56 -2.27
CA LEU A 66 -3.81 -3.16 -2.28
C LEU A 66 -3.16 -2.78 -3.61
N CYS A 67 -3.34 -1.52 -4.02
CA CYS A 67 -2.53 -0.96 -5.10
C CYS A 67 -1.12 -0.61 -4.60
N PRO A 68 -0.10 -0.52 -5.48
CA PRO A 68 1.28 -0.24 -5.07
C PRO A 68 1.45 1.00 -4.20
N ALA A 69 0.69 2.07 -4.48
CA ALA A 69 0.75 3.31 -3.70
C ALA A 69 0.23 3.13 -2.27
N CYS A 70 -0.94 2.52 -2.12
CA CYS A 70 -1.54 2.26 -0.81
C CYS A 70 -0.72 1.19 -0.02
N HIS A 71 -0.16 0.17 -0.69
CA HIS A 71 0.75 -0.82 -0.06
C HIS A 71 2.05 -0.15 0.43
N THR A 72 2.69 0.70 -0.39
CA THR A 72 3.91 1.43 -0.02
C THR A 72 3.67 2.35 1.18
N ARG A 73 2.53 3.04 1.23
CA ARG A 73 2.14 3.89 2.37
C ARG A 73 2.02 3.08 3.65
N LYS A 74 1.33 1.93 3.62
CA LYS A 74 1.22 1.03 4.77
C LYS A 74 2.60 0.57 5.25
N THR A 75 3.44 0.06 4.34
CA THR A 75 4.80 -0.41 4.68
C THR A 75 5.64 0.71 5.30
N ARG A 76 5.52 1.94 4.81
CA ARG A 76 6.22 3.11 5.38
C ARG A 76 5.84 3.32 6.85
N ILE A 77 4.54 3.28 7.16
CA ILE A 77 4.01 3.42 8.52
C ILE A 77 4.49 2.25 9.41
N GLU A 78 4.43 1.01 8.92
CA GLU A 78 4.87 -0.19 9.66
C GLU A 78 6.37 -0.20 9.95
N CYS A 79 7.17 0.44 9.09
CA CYS A 79 8.60 0.64 9.31
C CYS A 79 8.92 1.80 10.28
N GLY A 80 7.89 2.43 10.89
CA GLY A 80 8.06 3.51 11.85
C GLY A 80 8.23 4.89 11.22
N HIS A 81 7.90 5.07 9.94
CA HIS A 81 7.85 6.38 9.31
C HIS A 81 6.40 6.89 9.30
N PRO A 82 6.05 7.83 10.19
CA PRO A 82 4.69 8.31 10.32
C PRO A 82 4.22 9.06 9.07
N GLU A 83 2.92 9.31 9.03
CA GLU A 83 2.33 10.23 8.06
C GLU A 83 3.04 11.60 8.15
N PRO A 84 3.26 12.30 7.03
CA PRO A 84 3.93 13.59 7.05
C PRO A 84 3.19 14.58 7.97
N ASP A 85 3.96 15.43 8.64
CA ASP A 85 3.44 16.54 9.43
C ASP A 85 2.41 17.37 8.62
N PRO A 86 1.30 17.83 9.21
CA PRO A 86 0.29 18.59 8.48
C PRO A 86 0.82 19.87 7.83
N ARG A 87 1.78 20.57 8.45
CA ARG A 87 2.44 21.76 7.87
C ARG A 87 3.34 21.34 6.71
N ARG A 88 4.05 20.22 6.89
CA ARG A 88 4.60 19.33 5.84
C ARG A 88 3.75 19.31 4.57
N LYS A 89 2.56 18.76 4.73
CA LYS A 89 1.61 18.48 3.68
C LYS A 89 1.07 19.77 3.05
N ALA A 90 0.66 20.72 3.89
CA ALA A 90 0.13 22.02 3.45
C ALA A 90 1.14 22.80 2.61
N TRP A 91 2.43 22.78 2.97
CA TRP A 91 3.48 23.40 2.17
C TRP A 91 3.62 22.73 0.79
N GLY A 92 3.60 21.40 0.73
CA GLY A 92 3.67 20.67 -0.54
C GLY A 92 2.47 20.94 -1.46
N GLU A 93 1.27 21.05 -0.89
CA GLU A 93 0.05 21.45 -1.60
C GLU A 93 0.15 22.89 -2.10
N ALA A 94 0.65 23.83 -1.27
CA ALA A 94 0.85 25.22 -1.65
C ALA A 94 1.85 25.37 -2.81
N VAL A 95 3.00 24.69 -2.75
CA VAL A 95 4.01 24.68 -3.82
C VAL A 95 3.42 24.12 -5.11
N SER A 96 2.72 22.98 -5.03
CA SER A 96 2.06 22.37 -6.20
C SER A 96 1.03 23.30 -6.83
N ALA A 97 0.26 24.03 -6.00
CA ALA A 97 -0.72 25.00 -6.45
C ALA A 97 -0.09 26.26 -7.08
N LEU A 98 1.12 26.66 -6.66
CA LEU A 98 1.88 27.74 -7.30
C LEU A 98 2.44 27.30 -8.66
N GLU A 99 3.01 26.09 -8.74
CA GLU A 99 3.53 25.53 -10.00
C GLU A 99 2.45 25.35 -11.07
N ALA A 100 1.24 24.94 -10.67
CA ALA A 100 0.10 24.79 -11.56
C ALA A 100 -0.37 26.13 -12.17
N ARG A 101 -0.09 27.28 -11.53
CA ARG A 101 -0.39 28.61 -12.08
C ARG A 101 0.65 29.06 -13.11
N GLY A 102 1.87 28.51 -13.04
CA GLY A 102 2.98 28.86 -13.94
C GLY A 102 3.12 27.95 -15.16
N THR A 103 2.34 26.87 -15.26
CA THR A 103 2.44 25.91 -16.37
C THR A 103 1.06 25.65 -16.99
N ASN A 104 0.95 25.64 -18.32
CA ASN A 104 -0.28 25.25 -19.04
C ASN A 104 -0.50 23.72 -19.02
N ARG A 105 0.02 23.04 -18.00
CA ARG A 105 -0.01 21.58 -17.88
C ARG A 105 -1.10 21.20 -16.89
N ALA A 106 -2.09 20.47 -17.38
CA ALA A 106 -3.20 19.98 -16.57
C ALA A 106 -2.67 19.31 -15.28
N PRO A 107 -3.27 19.61 -14.11
CA PRO A 107 -2.83 19.03 -12.85
C PRO A 107 -2.86 17.51 -12.95
N ARG A 108 -1.77 16.85 -12.50
CA ARG A 108 -1.75 15.40 -12.37
C ARG A 108 -2.91 15.05 -11.43
N LYS A 109 -3.93 14.34 -11.94
CA LYS A 109 -5.05 13.90 -11.12
C LYS A 109 -4.49 13.18 -9.91
N ASP A 110 -4.61 13.79 -8.75
CA ASP A 110 -4.44 13.11 -7.48
C ASP A 110 -5.48 12.00 -7.48
N LYS A 111 -5.05 10.78 -7.79
CA LYS A 111 -5.80 9.59 -7.43
C LYS A 111 -5.73 9.50 -5.92
N LYS A 112 -6.49 10.37 -5.23
CA LYS A 112 -6.63 10.35 -3.78
C LYS A 112 -7.01 8.91 -3.43
N CYS A 113 -6.06 8.16 -2.86
CA CYS A 113 -6.41 7.05 -1.97
C CYS A 113 -7.14 7.76 -0.82
N LEU A 114 -8.45 7.99 -0.95
CA LEU A 114 -9.27 8.66 0.06
C LEU A 114 -9.24 7.80 1.32
N ILE A 115 -8.83 8.43 2.40
CA ILE A 115 -8.72 7.90 3.75
C ILE A 115 -10.14 7.96 4.34
N LEU A 116 -10.70 6.81 4.72
CA LEU A 116 -11.72 6.69 5.75
C LEU A 116 -11.10 5.94 6.93
#